data_AF-A0AAW1AJZ3-F1
#
_entry.id   AF-A0AAW1AJZ3-F1
#
_cell.length_a   1.000
_cell.length_b   1.000
_cell.length_c   1.000
_cell.angle_alpha   90.00
_cell.angle_beta   90.00
_cell.angle_gamma   90.00
#
_symmetry.space_group_name_H-M   'P 1'
#
loop_
_entity.id
_entity.type
_entity.pdbx_description
1 polymer ?
#
loop_
_entity_poly.entity_id
_entity_poly.type
_entity_poly.pdbx_seq_one_letter_code
_entity_poly.pdbx_strand_id
1 'polypeptide(L)'
;MKFVAILAVLAFASPLNAYTVPRTGNGALADQLQDFVNIVPYDDMVALLHEYVQHDPEMQQLVSYLQTNEFRNLVSGLEHIPQFVELLNNLQRAGLDAYFMMNQINDYLHLGRLSPPGFRLTRTTRGIRGFLDQIEAMLPVKQLEALYREKLNSSTVFAQFIRFLGSPTTQTIVDTMCANTVLNNFLLKLKGYGVRLEVAREFLQNELGLHVSCVV
;
A
#
# COMPACT_ATOMS: atom_id res chain seq x y z
N MET A 1 -2.88 -12.23 6.40
CA MET A 1 -3.61 -11.19 5.63
C MET A 1 -3.34 -9.75 6.10
N LYS A 2 -2.23 -9.53 6.83
CA LYS A 2 -1.75 -8.22 7.33
C LYS A 2 -0.80 -7.49 6.36
N PHE A 3 -0.31 -8.20 5.34
CA PHE A 3 0.69 -7.71 4.37
C PHE A 3 0.10 -7.11 3.08
N VAL A 4 -1.20 -7.30 2.83
CA VAL A 4 -1.88 -6.80 1.60
C VAL A 4 -1.90 -5.28 1.56
N ALA A 5 -2.04 -4.62 2.72
CA ALA A 5 -2.09 -3.16 2.80
C ALA A 5 -0.75 -2.48 2.45
N ILE A 6 0.38 -3.12 2.77
CA ILE A 6 1.72 -2.61 2.43
C ILE A 6 2.03 -2.85 0.95
N LEU A 7 1.60 -4.00 0.40
CA LEU A 7 1.80 -4.34 -1.01
C LEU A 7 0.92 -3.54 -1.97
N ALA A 8 -0.29 -3.12 -1.54
CA ALA A 8 -1.19 -2.33 -2.37
C ALA A 8 -0.63 -0.94 -2.73
N VAL A 9 0.21 -0.34 -1.88
CA VAL A 9 0.90 0.93 -2.18
C VAL A 9 2.06 0.73 -3.15
N LEU A 10 2.75 -0.42 -3.09
CA LEU A 10 3.88 -0.76 -3.97
C LEU A 10 3.46 -1.19 -5.39
N ALA A 11 2.21 -1.60 -5.58
CA ALA A 11 1.69 -2.06 -6.88
C ALA A 11 1.42 -0.92 -7.89
N PHE A 12 1.34 0.34 -7.46
CA PHE A 12 1.01 1.47 -8.34
C PHE A 12 2.23 2.07 -9.07
N ALA A 13 3.44 1.58 -8.78
CA ALA A 13 4.65 2.36 -8.97
C ALA A 13 5.72 1.75 -9.90
N SER A 14 5.42 0.72 -10.71
CA SER A 14 6.46 0.25 -11.64
C SER A 14 5.96 -0.33 -12.97
N PRO A 15 6.68 -0.07 -14.07
CA PRO A 15 6.50 -0.77 -15.34
C PRO A 15 7.23 -2.13 -15.32
N LEU A 16 6.47 -3.22 -15.47
CA LEU A 16 6.81 -4.53 -16.07
C LEU A 16 8.21 -5.16 -15.82
N ASN A 17 8.85 -4.93 -14.67
CA ASN A 17 10.04 -5.66 -14.21
C ASN A 17 9.90 -5.98 -12.72
N ALA A 18 10.68 -6.98 -12.25
CA ALA A 18 10.79 -7.32 -10.84
C ALA A 18 10.99 -6.05 -10.00
N TYR A 19 9.99 -5.74 -9.15
CA TYR A 19 9.97 -4.50 -8.39
C TYR A 19 11.20 -4.40 -7.50
N THR A 20 11.98 -3.34 -7.71
CA THR A 20 13.11 -3.01 -6.86
C THR A 20 12.68 -1.91 -5.92
N VAL A 21 12.73 -2.20 -4.62
CA VAL A 21 12.46 -1.23 -3.55
C VAL A 21 13.43 -0.05 -3.70
N PRO A 22 12.92 1.18 -3.88
CA PRO A 22 13.77 2.35 -4.10
C PRO A 22 14.77 2.57 -2.95
N ARG A 23 16.05 2.55 -3.30
CA ARG A 23 17.17 2.69 -2.35
C ARG A 23 17.64 4.14 -2.30
N THR A 24 18.01 4.59 -1.11
CA THR A 24 18.76 5.84 -0.93
C THR A 24 19.84 5.63 0.14
N GLY A 25 20.89 6.46 0.14
CA GLY A 25 22.01 6.32 1.07
C GLY A 25 22.62 4.91 1.07
N ASN A 26 22.64 4.25 2.22
CA ASN A 26 23.15 2.87 2.35
C ASN A 26 22.16 1.80 1.89
N GLY A 27 20.89 2.14 1.62
CA GLY A 27 19.86 1.19 1.20
C GLY A 27 19.40 0.20 2.26
N ALA A 28 19.80 0.35 3.52
CA ALA A 28 19.65 -0.70 4.52
C ALA A 28 18.20 -1.12 4.75
N LEU A 29 17.28 -0.16 4.91
CA LEU A 29 15.85 -0.47 5.04
C LEU A 29 15.25 -0.99 3.74
N ALA A 30 15.62 -0.43 2.59
CA ALA A 30 15.15 -0.90 1.30
C ALA A 30 15.52 -2.38 1.07
N ASP A 31 16.74 -2.80 1.44
CA ASP A 31 17.17 -4.20 1.38
C ASP A 31 16.32 -5.11 2.29
N GLN A 32 15.97 -4.65 3.50
CA GLN A 32 15.08 -5.42 4.38
C GLN A 32 13.69 -5.62 3.77
N LEU A 33 13.17 -4.63 3.05
CA LEU A 33 11.86 -4.68 2.42
C LEU A 33 11.88 -5.46 1.10
N GLN A 34 12.99 -5.42 0.37
CA GLN A 34 13.17 -6.16 -0.88
C GLN A 34 12.99 -7.67 -0.67
N ASP A 35 13.45 -8.21 0.46
CA ASP A 35 13.26 -9.64 0.76
C ASP A 35 11.78 -10.04 0.83
N PHE A 36 10.88 -9.15 1.27
CA PHE A 36 9.44 -9.41 1.23
C PHE A 36 8.89 -9.33 -0.19
N VAL A 37 9.36 -8.37 -0.99
CA VAL A 37 8.96 -8.22 -2.40
C VAL A 37 9.38 -9.43 -3.21
N ASN A 38 10.57 -9.97 -2.96
CA ASN A 38 11.11 -11.14 -3.67
C ASN A 38 10.30 -12.42 -3.45
N ILE A 39 9.53 -12.49 -2.35
CA ILE A 39 8.73 -13.67 -2.00
C ILE A 39 7.35 -13.63 -2.67
N VAL A 40 6.84 -12.45 -3.01
CA VAL A 40 5.51 -12.32 -3.63
C VAL A 40 5.60 -12.37 -5.16
N PRO A 41 4.60 -12.94 -5.84
CA PRO A 41 4.55 -12.94 -7.30
C PRO A 41 4.12 -11.56 -7.81
N TYR A 42 4.99 -10.56 -7.68
CA TYR A 42 4.67 -9.16 -7.98
C TYR A 42 4.18 -8.97 -9.42
N ASP A 43 4.87 -9.58 -10.39
CA ASP A 43 4.52 -9.45 -11.81
C ASP A 43 3.12 -10.00 -12.11
N ASP A 44 2.74 -11.13 -11.50
CA ASP A 44 1.39 -11.70 -11.64
C ASP A 44 0.33 -10.80 -11.00
N MET A 45 0.64 -10.20 -9.83
CA MET A 45 -0.25 -9.25 -9.16
C MET A 45 -0.48 -7.98 -10.01
N VAL A 46 0.56 -7.47 -10.67
CA VAL A 46 0.47 -6.33 -11.59
C VAL A 46 -0.33 -6.68 -12.84
N ALA A 47 -0.09 -7.85 -13.43
CA ALA A 47 -0.86 -8.34 -14.57
C ALA A 47 -2.35 -8.46 -14.24
N LEU A 48 -2.68 -9.00 -13.06
CA LEU A 48 -4.04 -9.10 -12.56
C LEU A 48 -4.67 -7.71 -12.37
N LEU A 49 -3.93 -6.75 -11.79
CA LEU A 49 -4.43 -5.37 -11.64
C LEU A 49 -4.76 -4.75 -13.00
N HIS A 50 -3.88 -4.90 -13.99
CA HIS A 50 -4.12 -4.40 -15.35
C HIS A 50 -5.38 -5.01 -15.97
N GLU A 51 -5.60 -6.31 -15.80
CA GLU A 51 -6.80 -6.98 -16.29
C GLU A 51 -8.07 -6.37 -15.65
N TYR A 52 -8.09 -6.21 -14.34
CA TYR A 52 -9.22 -5.62 -13.62
C TYR A 52 -9.47 -4.17 -14.00
N VAL A 53 -8.42 -3.34 -14.12
CA VAL A 53 -8.55 -1.95 -14.55
C VAL A 53 -9.13 -1.85 -15.97
N GLN A 54 -8.77 -2.77 -16.86
CA GLN A 54 -9.25 -2.77 -18.25
C GLN A 54 -10.67 -3.31 -18.41
N HIS A 55 -11.08 -4.25 -17.57
CA HIS A 55 -12.28 -5.05 -17.82
C HIS A 55 -13.35 -5.04 -16.72
N ASP A 56 -13.03 -4.62 -15.50
CA ASP A 56 -13.97 -4.61 -14.38
C ASP A 56 -14.54 -3.19 -14.12
N PRO A 57 -15.87 -2.98 -14.27
CA PRO A 57 -16.47 -1.66 -14.08
C PRO A 57 -16.33 -1.10 -12.67
N GLU A 58 -16.32 -1.96 -11.63
CA GLU A 58 -16.17 -1.52 -10.24
C GLU A 58 -14.73 -1.02 -10.00
N MET A 59 -13.74 -1.73 -10.56
CA MET A 59 -12.35 -1.28 -10.55
C MET A 59 -12.16 0.04 -11.31
N GLN A 60 -12.79 0.20 -12.48
CA GLN A 60 -12.73 1.44 -13.25
C GLN A 60 -13.33 2.63 -12.49
N GLN A 61 -14.43 2.41 -11.77
CA GLN A 61 -15.03 3.43 -10.90
C GLN A 61 -14.13 3.81 -9.73
N LEU A 62 -13.43 2.84 -9.13
CA LEU A 62 -12.45 3.10 -8.08
C LEU A 62 -11.29 3.94 -8.62
N VAL A 63 -10.67 3.54 -9.74
CA VAL A 63 -9.59 4.30 -10.38
C VAL A 63 -10.01 5.73 -10.71
N SER A 64 -11.22 5.90 -11.24
CA SER A 64 -11.77 7.23 -11.56
C SER A 64 -11.94 8.09 -10.29
N TYR A 65 -12.38 7.49 -9.18
CA TYR A 65 -12.52 8.20 -7.90
C TYR A 65 -11.18 8.68 -7.33
N LEU A 66 -10.14 7.84 -7.42
CA LEU A 66 -8.79 8.21 -6.97
C LEU A 66 -8.23 9.42 -7.71
N GLN A 67 -8.68 9.67 -8.94
CA GLN A 67 -8.25 10.81 -9.77
C GLN A 67 -9.03 12.11 -9.49
N THR A 68 -10.04 12.07 -8.64
CA THR A 68 -10.83 13.27 -8.32
C THR A 68 -10.01 14.27 -7.52
N ASN A 69 -10.36 15.55 -7.64
CA ASN A 69 -9.73 16.61 -6.83
C ASN A 69 -9.97 16.40 -5.34
N GLU A 70 -11.09 15.77 -4.95
CA GLU A 70 -11.36 15.41 -3.56
C GLU A 70 -10.26 14.49 -3.00
N PHE A 71 -9.94 13.40 -3.72
CA PHE A 71 -8.92 12.46 -3.29
C PHE A 71 -7.50 13.03 -3.39
N ARG A 72 -7.22 13.82 -4.44
CA ARG A 72 -5.93 14.53 -4.56
C ARG A 72 -5.71 15.51 -3.41
N ASN A 73 -6.75 16.23 -2.99
CA ASN A 73 -6.65 17.16 -1.85
C ASN A 73 -6.46 16.42 -0.52
N LEU A 74 -7.00 15.21 -0.36
CA LEU A 74 -6.68 14.35 0.78
C LEU A 74 -5.19 14.00 0.81
N VAL A 75 -4.64 13.54 -0.32
CA VAL A 75 -3.21 13.19 -0.44
C VAL A 75 -2.33 14.41 -0.22
N SER A 76 -2.63 15.55 -0.85
CA SER A 76 -1.89 16.79 -0.62
C SER A 76 -2.00 17.26 0.82
N GLY A 77 -3.17 17.13 1.45
CA GLY A 77 -3.37 17.47 2.86
C GLY A 77 -2.47 16.67 3.80
N LEU A 78 -2.23 15.40 3.50
CA LEU A 78 -1.28 14.55 4.23
C LEU A 78 0.15 15.07 4.15
N GLU A 79 0.59 15.46 2.95
CA GLU A 79 1.94 15.97 2.70
C GLU A 79 2.25 17.25 3.51
N HIS A 80 1.22 18.00 3.90
CA HIS A 80 1.36 19.19 4.73
C HIS A 80 1.37 18.91 6.24
N ILE A 81 1.15 17.65 6.67
CA ILE A 81 1.25 17.27 8.08
C ILE A 81 2.73 17.15 8.45
N PRO A 82 3.25 17.93 9.43
CA PRO A 82 4.66 17.88 9.80
C PRO A 82 5.14 16.48 10.19
N GLN A 83 4.31 15.72 10.90
CA GLN A 83 4.60 14.35 11.33
C GLN A 83 4.66 13.38 10.14
N PHE A 84 3.89 13.62 9.07
CA PHE A 84 3.98 12.83 7.85
C PHE A 84 5.29 13.10 7.10
N VAL A 85 5.70 14.36 7.01
CA VAL A 85 7.03 14.72 6.48
C VAL A 85 8.14 14.11 7.34
N GLU A 86 7.98 14.08 8.66
CA GLU A 86 8.90 13.41 9.58
C GLU A 86 8.96 11.89 9.34
N LEU A 87 7.82 11.25 9.06
CA LEU A 87 7.77 9.85 8.63
C LEU A 87 8.60 9.62 7.37
N LEU A 88 8.39 10.40 6.30
CA LEU A 88 9.17 10.29 5.06
C LEU A 88 10.67 10.49 5.31
N ASN A 89 11.05 11.50 6.10
CA ASN A 89 12.44 11.76 6.44
C ASN A 89 13.10 10.63 7.26
N ASN A 90 12.35 9.97 8.14
CA ASN A 90 12.87 8.81 8.88
C ASN A 90 13.11 7.63 7.94
N LEU A 91 12.20 7.35 7.00
CA LEU A 91 12.36 6.30 5.99
C LEU A 91 13.55 6.60 5.06
N GLN A 92 13.66 7.85 4.60
CA GLN A 92 14.77 8.32 3.77
C GLN A 92 16.12 8.08 4.46
N ARG A 93 16.24 8.49 5.72
CA ARG A 93 17.47 8.29 6.51
C ARG A 93 17.78 6.82 6.79
N ALA A 94 16.75 5.99 6.91
CA ALA A 94 16.90 4.54 7.08
C ALA A 94 17.32 3.81 5.79
N GLY A 95 17.35 4.52 4.65
CA GLY A 95 17.82 4.00 3.37
C GLY A 95 16.72 3.58 2.40
N LEU A 96 15.46 3.95 2.66
CA LEU A 96 14.31 3.74 1.78
C LEU A 96 13.94 5.06 1.12
N ASP A 97 13.90 5.13 -0.22
CA ASP A 97 13.58 6.37 -0.94
C ASP A 97 12.07 6.65 -0.91
N ALA A 98 11.60 7.14 0.23
CA ALA A 98 10.18 7.39 0.49
C ALA A 98 9.64 8.56 -0.32
N TYR A 99 10.49 9.55 -0.63
CA TYR A 99 10.10 10.67 -1.49
C TYR A 99 9.93 10.24 -2.95
N PHE A 100 10.81 9.37 -3.46
CA PHE A 100 10.60 8.77 -4.78
C PHE A 100 9.26 8.02 -4.84
N MET A 101 8.95 7.17 -3.85
CA MET A 101 7.67 6.47 -3.81
C MET A 101 6.46 7.41 -3.74
N MET A 102 6.52 8.49 -2.95
CA MET A 102 5.44 9.49 -2.91
C MET A 102 5.27 10.23 -4.23
N ASN A 103 6.36 10.57 -4.92
CA ASN A 103 6.28 11.20 -6.23
C ASN A 103 5.63 10.26 -7.26
N GLN A 104 5.90 8.95 -7.21
CA GLN A 104 5.24 7.99 -8.08
C GLN A 104 3.72 7.94 -7.84
N ILE A 105 3.27 8.08 -6.60
CA ILE A 105 1.84 8.21 -6.27
C ILE A 105 1.28 9.50 -6.88
N ASN A 106 1.97 10.62 -6.71
CA ASN A 106 1.54 11.91 -7.25
C ASN A 106 1.46 11.89 -8.79
N ASP A 107 2.44 11.27 -9.46
CA ASP A 107 2.45 11.06 -10.90
C ASP A 107 1.28 10.16 -11.34
N TYR A 108 1.04 9.06 -10.62
CA TYR A 108 -0.08 8.16 -10.88
C TYR A 108 -1.44 8.85 -10.75
N LEU A 109 -1.56 9.85 -9.87
CA LEU A 109 -2.78 10.63 -9.72
C LEU A 109 -3.07 11.56 -10.92
N HIS A 110 -2.21 11.63 -11.96
CA HIS A 110 -2.39 12.45 -13.18
C HIS A 110 -2.22 11.67 -14.53
N LEU A 111 -3.15 10.81 -14.97
CA LEU A 111 -2.90 9.86 -16.11
C LEU A 111 -3.56 10.11 -17.50
N GLY A 112 -2.86 9.62 -18.55
CA GLY A 112 -3.36 9.08 -19.85
C GLY A 112 -2.21 8.57 -20.76
N ARG A 113 -2.23 7.50 -21.59
CA ARG A 113 -3.21 6.47 -22.06
C ARG A 113 -2.52 5.08 -22.16
N LEU A 114 -3.30 4.00 -22.10
CA LEU A 114 -2.93 2.62 -22.51
C LEU A 114 -3.55 2.26 -23.88
N SER A 115 -2.85 1.47 -24.72
CA SER A 115 -3.38 0.84 -25.95
C SER A 115 -2.60 -0.41 -26.41
N PRO A 116 -3.20 -1.33 -27.19
CA PRO A 116 -3.35 -2.77 -26.85
C PRO A 116 -2.89 -3.72 -27.99
N PRO A 117 -3.35 -5.00 -28.14
CA PRO A 117 -3.77 -6.05 -27.20
C PRO A 117 -2.97 -7.37 -27.37
N GLY A 118 -3.16 -8.34 -26.47
CA GLY A 118 -2.70 -9.71 -26.76
C GLY A 118 -2.93 -10.81 -25.72
N PHE A 119 -3.95 -10.75 -24.85
CA PHE A 119 -4.31 -11.92 -24.06
C PHE A 119 -5.81 -12.20 -24.13
N ARG A 120 -6.14 -13.48 -24.36
CA ARG A 120 -7.51 -14.00 -24.37
C ARG A 120 -7.80 -14.62 -23.00
N LEU A 121 -9.08 -14.58 -22.61
CA LEU A 121 -9.77 -15.31 -21.52
C LEU A 121 -9.51 -14.68 -20.13
N THR A 122 -10.47 -14.50 -19.21
CA THR A 122 -11.87 -14.98 -19.04
C THR A 122 -12.67 -13.89 -18.35
N ARG A 123 -13.97 -13.79 -18.67
CA ARG A 123 -14.90 -12.78 -18.12
C ARG A 123 -15.16 -13.02 -16.62
N THR A 124 -14.29 -12.53 -15.74
CA THR A 124 -14.51 -12.57 -14.28
C THR A 124 -14.80 -11.18 -13.72
N THR A 125 -16.02 -10.72 -13.94
CA THR A 125 -16.63 -9.57 -13.25
C THR A 125 -16.98 -9.95 -11.80
N ARG A 126 -15.96 -10.18 -10.96
CA ARG A 126 -16.16 -10.40 -9.51
C ARG A 126 -15.93 -9.11 -8.69
N GLY A 127 -15.81 -7.95 -9.34
CA GLY A 127 -15.61 -6.67 -8.67
C GLY A 127 -14.30 -6.62 -7.88
N ILE A 128 -14.15 -5.61 -7.03
CA ILE A 128 -12.94 -5.40 -6.24
C ILE A 128 -12.74 -6.54 -5.22
N ARG A 129 -13.82 -7.11 -4.65
CA ARG A 129 -13.68 -8.29 -3.77
C ARG A 129 -13.03 -9.47 -4.49
N GLY A 130 -13.46 -9.77 -5.71
CA GLY A 130 -12.87 -10.83 -6.51
C GLY A 130 -11.41 -10.59 -6.87
N PHE A 131 -11.03 -9.33 -7.12
CA PHE A 131 -9.63 -8.95 -7.29
C PHE A 131 -8.83 -9.24 -6.02
N LEU A 132 -9.33 -8.82 -4.86
CA LEU A 132 -8.68 -9.05 -3.57
C LEU A 132 -8.56 -10.54 -3.22
N ASP A 133 -9.58 -11.35 -3.51
CA ASP A 133 -9.52 -12.80 -3.30
C ASP A 133 -8.40 -13.44 -4.11
N GLN A 134 -8.21 -13.01 -5.35
CA GLN A 134 -7.16 -13.53 -6.23
C GLN A 134 -5.77 -13.08 -5.77
N ILE A 135 -5.60 -11.81 -5.38
CA ILE A 135 -4.36 -11.32 -4.76
C ILE A 135 -4.05 -12.10 -3.47
N GLU A 136 -5.03 -12.26 -2.59
CA GLU A 136 -4.85 -12.98 -1.31
C GLU A 136 -4.43 -14.44 -1.52
N ALA A 137 -4.96 -15.09 -2.57
CA ALA A 137 -4.59 -16.46 -2.94
C ALA A 137 -3.16 -16.59 -3.50
N MET A 138 -2.64 -15.52 -4.11
CA MET A 138 -1.26 -15.48 -4.63
C MET A 138 -0.22 -15.28 -3.53
N LEU A 139 -0.61 -14.75 -2.36
CA LEU A 139 0.35 -14.40 -1.31
C LEU A 139 0.81 -15.63 -0.51
N PRO A 140 2.12 -15.87 -0.39
CA PRO A 140 2.67 -16.92 0.47
C PRO A 140 2.68 -16.47 1.94
N VAL A 141 1.49 -16.36 2.55
CA VAL A 141 1.27 -15.77 3.88
C VAL A 141 2.19 -16.36 4.95
N LYS A 142 2.38 -17.69 4.97
CA LYS A 142 3.24 -18.35 5.96
C LYS A 142 4.71 -17.93 5.82
N GLN A 143 5.20 -17.74 4.59
CA GLN A 143 6.58 -17.32 4.36
C GLN A 143 6.78 -15.85 4.75
N LEU A 144 5.80 -14.99 4.44
CA LEU A 144 5.81 -13.59 4.85
C LEU A 144 5.80 -13.44 6.38
N GLU A 145 4.97 -14.23 7.08
CA GLU A 145 4.95 -14.23 8.55
C GLU A 145 6.26 -14.74 9.17
N ALA A 146 6.84 -15.78 8.59
CA ALA A 146 8.14 -16.30 9.02
C ALA A 146 9.25 -15.25 8.83
N LEU A 147 9.33 -14.65 7.64
CA LEU A 147 10.31 -13.60 7.33
C LEU A 147 10.14 -12.38 8.24
N TYR A 148 8.90 -11.97 8.52
CA TYR A 148 8.61 -10.89 9.45
C TYR A 148 9.18 -11.17 10.85
N ARG A 149 8.89 -12.35 11.41
CA ARG A 149 9.37 -12.73 12.75
C ARG A 149 10.89 -12.89 12.78
N GLU A 150 11.46 -13.48 11.74
CA GLU A 150 12.91 -13.63 11.60
C GLU A 150 13.60 -12.26 11.61
N LYS A 151 13.17 -11.35 10.74
CA LYS A 151 13.77 -10.01 10.63
C LYS A 151 13.55 -9.18 11.89
N LEU A 152 12.39 -9.29 12.54
CA LEU A 152 12.13 -8.59 13.80
C LEU A 152 13.12 -8.99 14.90
N ASN A 153 13.55 -10.25 14.92
CA ASN A 153 14.48 -10.78 15.92
C ASN A 153 15.95 -10.61 15.54
N SER A 154 16.29 -10.67 14.24
CA SER A 154 17.67 -10.74 13.75
C SER A 154 18.20 -9.43 13.17
N SER A 155 17.33 -8.54 12.68
CA SER A 155 17.71 -7.32 11.98
C SER A 155 17.38 -6.09 12.81
N THR A 156 18.43 -5.42 13.31
CA THR A 156 18.27 -4.16 14.06
C THR A 156 17.58 -3.08 13.22
N VAL A 157 17.90 -3.00 11.92
CA VAL A 157 17.28 -2.03 10.99
C VAL A 157 15.77 -2.27 10.88
N PHE A 158 15.37 -3.52 10.68
CA PHE A 158 13.94 -3.86 10.56
C PHE A 158 13.20 -3.68 11.88
N ALA A 159 13.78 -4.10 13.00
CA ALA A 159 13.18 -3.90 14.32
C ALA A 159 13.01 -2.41 14.67
N GLN A 160 13.97 -1.55 14.31
CA GLN A 160 13.86 -0.10 14.47
C GLN A 160 12.75 0.47 13.59
N PHE A 161 12.62 0.02 12.35
CA PHE A 161 11.53 0.42 11.47
C PHE A 161 10.16 0.05 12.05
N ILE A 162 9.95 -1.18 12.51
CA ILE A 162 8.69 -1.59 13.14
C ILE A 162 8.39 -0.77 14.41
N ARG A 163 9.39 -0.50 15.25
CA ARG A 163 9.24 0.36 16.43
C ARG A 163 8.85 1.78 16.05
N PHE A 164 9.41 2.31 14.97
CA PHE A 164 9.07 3.64 14.48
C PHE A 164 7.62 3.69 13.96
N LEU A 165 7.15 2.64 13.28
CA LEU A 165 5.74 2.55 12.87
C LEU A 165 4.78 2.55 14.07
N GLY A 166 5.18 2.00 15.22
CA GLY A 166 4.41 2.06 16.48
C GLY A 166 4.64 3.32 17.33
N SER A 167 5.28 4.36 16.79
CA SER A 167 5.68 5.54 17.56
C SER A 167 4.55 6.57 17.75
N PRO A 168 4.67 7.48 18.73
CA PRO A 168 3.75 8.61 18.88
C PRO A 168 3.66 9.52 17.64
N THR A 169 4.75 9.64 16.88
CA THR A 169 4.75 10.35 15.59
C THR A 169 3.76 9.70 14.63
N THR A 170 3.80 8.37 14.50
CA THR A 170 2.85 7.63 13.65
C THR A 170 1.43 7.67 14.20
N GLN A 171 1.24 7.63 15.52
CA GLN A 171 -0.08 7.80 16.14
C GLN A 171 -0.74 9.12 15.73
N THR A 172 0.02 10.22 15.72
CA THR A 172 -0.49 11.55 15.32
C THR A 172 -0.97 11.56 13.87
N ILE A 173 -0.26 10.86 12.98
CA ILE A 173 -0.67 10.71 11.58
C ILE A 173 -1.99 9.93 11.50
N VAL A 174 -2.09 8.80 12.21
CA VAL A 174 -3.31 7.99 12.27
C VAL A 174 -4.50 8.80 12.78
N ASP A 175 -4.32 9.54 13.87
CA ASP A 175 -5.39 10.37 14.46
C ASP A 175 -5.86 11.45 13.49
N THR A 176 -4.91 12.15 12.85
CA THR A 176 -5.21 13.19 11.85
C THR A 176 -5.95 12.61 10.66
N MET A 177 -5.53 11.43 10.20
CA MET A 177 -6.18 10.73 9.10
C MET A 177 -7.57 10.25 9.46
N CYS A 178 -7.75 9.63 10.62
CA CYS A 178 -9.06 9.16 11.06
C CYS A 178 -10.06 10.32 11.32
N ALA A 179 -9.58 11.53 11.61
CA ALA A 179 -10.41 12.72 11.70
C ALA A 179 -10.84 13.29 10.32
N ASN A 180 -10.21 12.85 9.23
CA ASN A 180 -10.48 13.35 7.88
C ASN A 180 -11.74 12.70 7.28
N THR A 181 -12.74 13.52 6.93
CA THR A 181 -14.02 13.05 6.40
C THR A 181 -13.90 12.44 5.00
N VAL A 182 -13.02 12.94 4.14
CA VAL A 182 -12.75 12.37 2.81
C VAL A 182 -12.18 10.96 2.95
N LEU A 183 -11.23 10.76 3.87
CA LEU A 183 -10.70 9.43 4.15
C LEU A 183 -11.79 8.50 4.67
N ASN A 184 -12.58 8.93 5.65
CA ASN A 184 -13.65 8.10 6.20
C ASN A 184 -14.68 7.69 5.13
N ASN A 185 -15.07 8.61 4.25
CA ASN A 185 -15.96 8.30 3.12
C ASN A 185 -15.32 7.29 2.17
N PHE A 186 -14.03 7.44 1.89
CA PHE A 186 -13.28 6.49 1.07
C PHE A 186 -13.20 5.11 1.72
N LEU A 187 -12.91 5.03 3.03
CA LEU A 187 -12.90 3.78 3.79
C LEU A 187 -14.27 3.10 3.75
N LEU A 188 -15.37 3.83 3.97
CA LEU A 188 -16.72 3.29 3.84
C LEU A 188 -16.99 2.74 2.43
N LYS A 189 -16.52 3.42 1.39
CA LYS A 189 -16.62 2.94 0.00
C LYS A 189 -15.84 1.64 -0.21
N LEU A 190 -14.60 1.57 0.28
CA LEU A 190 -13.78 0.35 0.25
C LEU A 190 -14.45 -0.82 0.99
N LYS A 191 -15.06 -0.55 2.15
CA LYS A 191 -15.85 -1.55 2.89
C LYS A 191 -17.02 -2.07 2.06
N GLY A 192 -17.72 -1.18 1.35
CA GLY A 192 -18.79 -1.53 0.40
C GLY A 192 -18.31 -2.44 -0.73
N TYR A 193 -17.05 -2.31 -1.14
CA TYR A 193 -16.38 -3.17 -2.12
C TYR A 193 -15.81 -4.48 -1.57
N GLY A 194 -16.06 -4.77 -0.29
CA GLY A 194 -15.59 -6.01 0.36
C GLY A 194 -14.12 -5.96 0.80
N VAL A 195 -13.52 -4.78 0.89
CA VAL A 195 -12.22 -4.61 1.56
C VAL A 195 -12.41 -4.83 3.07
N ARG A 196 -11.62 -5.74 3.65
CA ARG A 196 -11.68 -6.05 5.08
C ARG A 196 -10.81 -5.11 5.89
N LEU A 197 -11.33 -3.91 6.13
CA LEU A 197 -10.61 -2.86 6.84
C LEU A 197 -10.31 -3.21 8.31
N GLU A 198 -11.11 -4.11 8.91
CA GLU A 198 -10.85 -4.64 10.26
C GLU A 198 -9.50 -5.34 10.38
N VAL A 199 -9.05 -6.02 9.33
CA VAL A 199 -7.75 -6.71 9.34
C VAL A 199 -6.60 -5.69 9.43
N ALA A 200 -6.76 -4.53 8.79
CA ALA A 200 -5.79 -3.43 8.88
C ALA A 200 -5.84 -2.79 10.28
N ARG A 201 -7.04 -2.56 10.83
CA ARG A 201 -7.22 -2.06 12.21
C ARG A 201 -6.53 -2.98 13.22
N GLU A 202 -6.77 -4.28 13.13
CA GLU A 202 -6.15 -5.28 14.02
C GLU A 202 -4.63 -5.27 13.91
N PHE A 203 -4.06 -5.08 12.72
CA PHE A 203 -2.62 -4.97 12.57
C PHE A 203 -2.07 -3.71 13.27
N LEU A 204 -2.65 -2.54 12.98
CA LEU A 204 -2.22 -1.27 13.58
C LEU A 204 -2.33 -1.32 15.11
N GLN A 205 -3.41 -1.91 15.65
CA GLN A 205 -3.62 -1.99 17.08
C GLN A 205 -2.79 -3.06 17.77
N ASN A 206 -2.79 -4.29 17.25
CA ASN A 206 -2.23 -5.43 17.97
C ASN A 206 -0.73 -5.61 17.71
N GLU A 207 -0.25 -5.25 16.52
CA GLU A 207 1.17 -5.41 16.16
C GLU A 207 1.96 -4.13 16.37
N LEU A 208 1.35 -2.96 16.13
CA LEU A 208 2.04 -1.66 16.26
C LEU A 208 1.64 -0.87 17.51
N GLY A 209 0.62 -1.30 18.24
CA GLY A 209 0.17 -0.62 19.47
C GLY A 209 -0.51 0.72 19.24
N LEU A 210 -0.96 1.01 18.01
CA LEU A 210 -1.62 2.26 17.65
C LEU A 210 -3.11 2.22 17.98
N HIS A 211 -3.71 3.36 18.29
CA HIS A 211 -5.16 3.50 18.37
C HIS A 211 -5.74 3.94 17.03
N VAL A 212 -6.82 3.30 16.55
CA VAL A 212 -7.45 3.61 15.26
C VAL A 212 -8.91 3.97 15.50
N SER A 213 -9.22 5.26 15.40
CA SER A 213 -10.55 5.82 15.72
C SER A 213 -11.50 5.89 14.52
N CYS A 214 -10.99 5.77 13.29
CA CYS A 214 -11.81 5.86 12.08
C CYS A 214 -12.74 4.66 11.90
N VAL A 215 -13.83 4.92 11.16
CA VAL A 215 -14.84 3.91 10.84
C VAL A 215 -14.29 2.98 9.76
N VAL A 216 -13.61 1.93 10.21
CA VAL A 216 -13.28 0.73 9.45
C VAL A 216 -14.19 -0.42 9.82
#